data_AF-A0A9Q1MKC9-F1
#
_entry.id   AF-A0A9Q1MKC9-F1
#
_cell.length_a   1.000
_cell.length_b   1.000
_cell.length_c   1.000
_cell.angle_alpha   90.00
_cell.angle_beta   90.00
_cell.angle_gamma   90.00
#
_symmetry.space_group_name_H-M   'P 1'
#
loop_
_entity.id
_entity.type
_entity.pdbx_description
1 polymer ?
#
loop_
_entity_poly.entity_id
_entity_poly.type
_entity_poly.pdbx_seq_one_letter_code
_entity_poly.pdbx_strand_id
1 'polypeptide(L)'
;MKWYWTESRQGIENYTIPDAMFQFFKNNGIAIRGHTVLWDKPKMNQQWLHNMTPKELLATSVRRLASIMARYSNDIFEWDVVNENLHFNFFEEKIGPQASGMFYHIAHIIDPNATLYLNEFNSLEIPGDVNACPHKYINKWREVKSYPGNENLVVGFGLQAHFGSGKPLMPYMRAVFDFLSETQMPIWLTEMDVQNNPNQALYLEEIMREAFSHPGVEGMIVWAPWKPGLNCTGLCLIDDNFNNTPAGDVVDKLMAEWRTPDKNGKTNSKGLYKFDGFLGDYTVTLFDPYSLNKITTQIKITNKDRNPILIPFSI
;
A
#
# COMPACT_ATOMS: atom_id res chain seq x y z
N MET A 1 0.72 10.12 -9.26
CA MET A 1 0.31 9.62 -10.59
C MET A 1 -1.15 9.94 -10.96
N LYS A 2 -1.87 10.75 -10.17
CA LYS A 2 -3.30 11.07 -10.36
C LYS A 2 -3.64 11.58 -11.78
N TRP A 3 -4.85 11.29 -12.24
CA TRP A 3 -5.26 11.53 -13.63
C TRP A 3 -5.18 13.01 -14.03
N TYR A 4 -5.68 13.91 -13.20
CA TYR A 4 -5.64 15.35 -13.47
C TYR A 4 -4.23 15.94 -13.59
N TRP A 5 -3.21 15.31 -12.99
CA TRP A 5 -1.81 15.71 -13.15
C TRP A 5 -1.18 15.21 -14.46
N THR A 6 -1.62 14.05 -14.92
CA THR A 6 -1.00 13.34 -16.05
C THR A 6 -1.78 13.47 -17.35
N GLU A 7 -3.03 13.95 -17.32
CA GLU A 7 -3.84 14.29 -18.49
C GLU A 7 -4.76 15.47 -18.14
N SER A 8 -4.18 16.64 -17.88
CA SER A 8 -4.96 17.84 -17.50
C SER A 8 -5.92 18.30 -18.60
N ARG A 9 -5.52 18.12 -19.87
CA ARG A 9 -6.34 18.36 -21.07
C ARG A 9 -6.59 17.03 -21.78
N GLN A 10 -7.83 16.81 -22.21
CA GLN A 10 -8.24 15.57 -22.87
C GLN A 10 -7.31 15.22 -24.04
N GLY A 11 -6.78 14.00 -24.03
CA GLY A 11 -5.88 13.47 -25.06
C GLY A 11 -4.44 13.98 -24.99
N ILE A 12 -4.09 14.85 -24.03
CA ILE A 12 -2.74 15.38 -23.85
C ILE A 12 -2.16 14.81 -22.56
N GLU A 13 -1.51 13.65 -22.69
CA GLU A 13 -0.84 12.99 -21.58
C GLU A 13 0.56 13.57 -21.33
N ASN A 14 0.93 13.77 -20.07
CA ASN A 14 2.24 14.21 -19.65
C ASN A 14 2.72 13.38 -18.45
N TYR A 15 3.66 12.48 -18.72
CA TYR A 15 4.29 11.62 -17.72
C TYR A 15 5.70 12.08 -17.32
N THR A 16 6.16 13.25 -17.76
CA THR A 16 7.54 13.72 -17.52
C THR A 16 7.95 13.67 -16.04
N ILE A 17 7.08 14.14 -15.14
CA ILE A 17 7.34 14.14 -13.69
C ILE A 17 7.27 12.71 -13.12
N PRO A 18 6.18 11.94 -13.33
CA PRO A 18 6.12 10.54 -12.92
C PRO A 18 7.29 9.68 -13.43
N ASP A 19 7.72 9.84 -14.69
CA ASP A 19 8.83 9.10 -15.29
C ASP A 19 10.16 9.42 -14.58
N ALA A 20 10.43 10.71 -14.34
CA ALA A 20 11.63 11.13 -13.61
C ALA A 20 11.64 10.59 -12.17
N MET A 21 10.50 10.67 -11.46
CA MET A 21 10.36 10.12 -10.11
C MET A 21 10.57 8.61 -10.10
N PHE A 22 9.93 7.91 -11.05
CA PHE A 22 10.02 6.47 -11.19
C PHE A 22 11.46 6.01 -11.43
N GLN A 23 12.19 6.68 -12.33
CA GLN A 23 13.60 6.37 -12.58
C GLN A 23 14.46 6.58 -11.35
N PHE A 24 14.22 7.66 -10.58
CA PHE A 24 14.92 7.91 -9.33
C PHE A 24 14.69 6.78 -8.32
N PHE A 25 13.44 6.40 -8.06
CA PHE A 25 13.12 5.35 -7.10
C PHE A 25 13.69 3.99 -7.54
N LYS A 26 13.56 3.64 -8.83
CA LYS A 26 14.13 2.41 -9.39
C LYS A 26 15.65 2.34 -9.22
N ASN A 27 16.37 3.43 -9.52
CA ASN A 27 17.82 3.50 -9.37
C ASN A 27 18.29 3.36 -7.90
N ASN A 28 17.41 3.63 -6.94
CA ASN A 28 17.69 3.55 -5.51
C ASN A 28 17.07 2.32 -4.84
N GLY A 29 16.48 1.40 -5.60
CA GLY A 29 15.84 0.19 -5.04
C GLY A 29 14.63 0.48 -4.14
N ILE A 30 13.94 1.61 -4.36
CA ILE A 30 12.77 2.01 -3.59
C ILE A 30 11.51 1.56 -4.34
N ALA A 31 10.67 0.77 -3.68
CA ALA A 31 9.40 0.31 -4.23
C ALA A 31 8.41 1.48 -4.39
N ILE A 32 7.52 1.36 -5.38
CA ILE A 32 6.55 2.40 -5.74
C ILE A 32 5.15 1.79 -5.71
N ARG A 33 4.21 2.49 -5.08
CA ARG A 33 2.77 2.21 -5.22
C ARG A 33 2.16 3.16 -6.23
N GLY A 34 1.39 2.61 -7.16
CA GLY A 34 0.71 3.38 -8.19
C GLY A 34 -0.56 4.05 -7.65
N HIS A 35 -0.47 5.35 -7.34
CA HIS A 35 -1.60 6.12 -6.81
C HIS A 35 -1.98 7.33 -7.70
N THR A 36 -3.19 7.40 -8.24
CA THR A 36 -4.17 6.32 -8.45
C THR A 36 -4.57 6.34 -9.92
N VAL A 37 -5.09 5.23 -10.43
CA VAL A 37 -5.48 5.12 -11.84
C VAL A 37 -6.75 5.93 -12.11
N LEU A 38 -7.80 5.66 -11.34
CA LEU A 38 -9.10 6.34 -11.35
C LEU A 38 -9.44 6.83 -9.94
N TRP A 39 -10.08 7.99 -9.80
CA TRP A 39 -10.54 8.49 -8.51
C TRP A 39 -12.02 8.82 -8.58
N ASP A 40 -12.83 8.16 -7.75
CA ASP A 40 -14.29 8.21 -7.86
C ASP A 40 -14.89 9.52 -7.32
N LYS A 41 -14.11 10.29 -6.55
CA LYS A 41 -14.49 11.61 -6.06
C LYS A 41 -14.67 12.60 -7.22
N PRO A 42 -15.90 13.09 -7.50
CA PRO A 42 -16.18 13.89 -8.70
C PRO A 42 -15.30 15.16 -8.83
N LYS A 43 -14.95 15.78 -7.70
CA LYS A 43 -14.10 17.00 -7.66
C LYS A 43 -12.65 16.77 -8.09
N MET A 44 -12.21 15.52 -8.11
CA MET A 44 -10.85 15.14 -8.51
C MET A 44 -10.78 14.72 -9.99
N ASN A 45 -11.94 14.60 -10.64
CA ASN A 45 -12.05 14.32 -12.07
C ASN A 45 -12.06 15.63 -12.87
N GLN A 46 -11.29 15.65 -13.95
CA GLN A 46 -11.19 16.78 -14.87
C GLN A 46 -12.57 17.12 -15.46
N GLN A 47 -12.86 18.42 -15.68
CA GLN A 47 -14.19 18.88 -16.12
C GLN A 47 -14.69 18.17 -17.39
N TRP A 48 -13.80 17.84 -18.32
CA TRP A 48 -14.17 17.19 -19.58
C TRP A 48 -14.69 15.75 -19.40
N LEU A 49 -14.34 15.06 -18.30
CA LEU A 49 -14.93 13.75 -17.96
C LEU A 49 -16.41 13.85 -17.58
N HIS A 50 -16.83 14.99 -17.02
CA HIS A 50 -18.19 15.17 -16.53
C HIS A 50 -19.23 15.23 -17.66
N ASN A 51 -18.82 15.72 -18.83
CA ASN A 51 -19.71 15.97 -19.96
C ASN A 51 -19.78 14.78 -20.94
N MET A 52 -19.04 13.71 -20.68
CA MET A 52 -19.01 12.53 -21.54
C MET A 52 -20.28 11.69 -21.39
N THR A 53 -20.70 11.10 -22.50
CA THR A 53 -21.69 10.01 -22.47
C THR A 53 -21.11 8.79 -21.75
N PRO A 54 -21.95 7.86 -21.25
CA PRO A 54 -21.48 6.62 -20.62
C PRO A 54 -20.45 5.85 -21.45
N LYS A 55 -20.66 5.76 -22.77
CA LYS A 55 -19.77 5.07 -23.70
C LYS A 55 -18.42 5.78 -23.86
N GLU A 56 -18.43 7.10 -23.98
CA GLU A 56 -17.20 7.90 -24.09
C GLU A 56 -16.39 7.86 -22.79
N LEU A 57 -17.07 7.95 -21.64
CA LEU A 57 -16.44 7.86 -20.34
C LEU A 57 -15.80 6.49 -20.14
N LEU A 58 -16.51 5.41 -20.46
CA LEU A 58 -15.96 4.06 -20.42
C LEU A 58 -14.71 3.92 -21.30
N ALA A 59 -14.80 4.29 -22.57
CA ALA A 59 -13.65 4.20 -23.49
C ALA A 59 -12.46 5.03 -23.01
N THR A 60 -12.73 6.19 -22.41
CA THR A 60 -11.70 7.08 -21.86
C THR A 60 -11.08 6.52 -20.59
N SER A 61 -11.86 5.96 -19.67
CA SER A 61 -11.34 5.26 -18.48
C SER A 61 -10.48 4.06 -18.86
N VAL A 62 -10.91 3.25 -19.84
CA VAL A 62 -10.10 2.10 -20.31
C VAL A 62 -8.78 2.57 -20.94
N ARG A 63 -8.80 3.65 -21.74
CA ARG A 63 -7.57 4.26 -22.26
C ARG A 63 -6.66 4.75 -21.15
N ARG A 64 -7.23 5.32 -20.08
CA ARG A 64 -6.46 5.75 -18.90
C ARG A 64 -5.80 4.56 -18.20
N LEU A 65 -6.53 3.47 -17.93
CA LEU A 65 -5.94 2.25 -17.37
C LEU A 65 -4.77 1.78 -18.23
N ALA A 66 -4.99 1.64 -19.55
CA ALA A 66 -3.96 1.19 -20.48
C ALA A 66 -2.74 2.11 -20.51
N SER A 67 -2.93 3.43 -20.56
CA SER A 67 -1.83 4.39 -20.67
C SER A 67 -0.91 4.34 -19.45
N ILE A 68 -1.48 4.45 -18.24
CA ILE A 68 -0.64 4.56 -17.04
C ILE A 68 -0.12 3.21 -16.56
N MET A 69 -0.96 2.17 -16.54
CA MET A 69 -0.54 0.89 -15.98
C MET A 69 0.43 0.17 -16.91
N ALA A 70 0.20 0.17 -18.23
CA ALA A 70 1.13 -0.46 -19.17
C ALA A 70 2.49 0.26 -19.22
N ARG A 71 2.52 1.55 -18.87
CA ARG A 71 3.77 2.32 -18.81
C ARG A 71 4.69 1.89 -17.68
N TYR A 72 4.13 1.49 -16.54
CA TYR A 72 4.90 1.16 -15.33
C TYR A 72 4.74 -0.31 -14.90
N SER A 73 4.16 -1.15 -15.74
CA SER A 73 3.96 -2.56 -15.45
C SER A 73 5.29 -3.28 -15.22
N ASN A 74 5.26 -4.33 -14.41
CA ASN A 74 6.43 -5.11 -13.93
C ASN A 74 7.31 -4.44 -12.87
N ASP A 75 7.20 -3.14 -12.67
CA ASP A 75 8.01 -2.40 -11.69
C ASP A 75 7.16 -1.83 -10.54
N ILE A 76 5.87 -1.57 -10.78
CA ILE A 76 4.89 -1.25 -9.74
C ILE A 76 4.20 -2.55 -9.31
N PHE A 77 4.32 -2.90 -8.03
CA PHE A 77 3.75 -4.13 -7.48
C PHE A 77 2.39 -3.92 -6.82
N GLU A 78 1.95 -2.67 -6.67
CA GLU A 78 0.69 -2.32 -6.04
C GLU A 78 0.03 -1.14 -6.73
N TRP A 79 -1.26 -1.26 -7.06
CA TRP A 79 -2.05 -0.20 -7.68
C TRP A 79 -3.31 0.11 -6.89
N ASP A 80 -3.50 1.37 -6.53
CA ASP A 80 -4.81 1.87 -6.15
C ASP A 80 -5.60 2.09 -7.47
N VAL A 81 -6.44 1.12 -7.85
CA VAL A 81 -7.10 1.12 -9.17
C VAL A 81 -8.23 2.15 -9.21
N VAL A 82 -9.17 2.06 -8.26
CA VAL A 82 -10.24 3.04 -8.07
C VAL A 82 -10.18 3.53 -6.63
N ASN A 83 -9.84 4.81 -6.46
CA ASN A 83 -9.75 5.44 -5.16
C ASN A 83 -11.11 5.99 -4.70
N GLU A 84 -11.44 5.83 -3.42
CA GLU A 84 -12.61 6.38 -2.72
C GLU A 84 -13.98 5.98 -3.29
N ASN A 85 -14.10 4.74 -3.78
CA ASN A 85 -15.33 4.22 -4.37
C ASN A 85 -16.28 3.53 -3.37
N LEU A 86 -16.09 3.75 -2.06
CA LEU A 86 -17.13 3.48 -1.06
C LEU A 86 -17.89 4.77 -0.73
N HIS A 87 -17.17 5.90 -0.63
CA HIS A 87 -17.76 7.22 -0.43
C HIS A 87 -18.40 7.82 -1.67
N PHE A 88 -17.85 7.52 -2.84
CA PHE A 88 -18.30 8.06 -4.12
C PHE A 88 -18.53 6.92 -5.12
N ASN A 89 -19.19 7.24 -6.23
CA ASN A 89 -19.59 6.25 -7.24
C ASN A 89 -19.68 6.88 -8.65
N PHE A 90 -18.87 7.89 -8.96
CA PHE A 90 -18.92 8.65 -10.21
C PHE A 90 -18.90 7.76 -11.46
N PHE A 91 -18.01 6.76 -11.49
CA PHE A 91 -17.93 5.86 -12.64
C PHE A 91 -19.10 4.88 -12.70
N GLU A 92 -19.52 4.32 -11.58
CA GLU A 92 -20.65 3.37 -11.52
C GLU A 92 -21.99 4.04 -11.83
N GLU A 93 -22.20 5.27 -11.38
CA GLU A 93 -23.40 6.07 -11.66
C GLU A 93 -23.56 6.32 -13.16
N LYS A 94 -22.46 6.59 -13.87
CA LYS A 94 -22.49 6.96 -15.29
C LYS A 94 -22.37 5.77 -16.23
N ILE A 95 -21.46 4.83 -15.96
CA ILE A 95 -21.16 3.70 -16.84
C ILE A 95 -22.07 2.52 -16.53
N GLY A 96 -22.42 2.34 -15.25
CA GLY A 96 -23.22 1.25 -14.73
C GLY A 96 -22.56 0.52 -13.56
N PRO A 97 -23.33 -0.28 -12.80
CA PRO A 97 -22.92 -0.86 -11.53
C PRO A 97 -21.78 -1.88 -11.62
N GLN A 98 -21.42 -2.34 -12.82
CA GLN A 98 -20.31 -3.27 -13.03
C GLN A 98 -18.98 -2.57 -13.37
N ALA A 99 -18.95 -1.23 -13.39
CA ALA A 99 -17.79 -0.47 -13.83
C ALA A 99 -16.54 -0.78 -12.99
N SER A 100 -16.64 -0.80 -11.66
CA SER A 100 -15.51 -1.13 -10.79
C SER A 100 -14.98 -2.54 -11.09
N GLY A 101 -15.82 -3.57 -11.07
CA GLY A 101 -15.39 -4.94 -11.38
C GLY A 101 -14.68 -5.07 -12.73
N MET A 102 -15.20 -4.41 -13.77
CA MET A 102 -14.57 -4.35 -15.09
C MET A 102 -13.20 -3.65 -15.07
N PHE A 103 -13.04 -2.54 -14.33
CA PHE A 103 -11.76 -1.84 -14.24
C PHE A 103 -10.70 -2.69 -13.55
N TYR A 104 -11.03 -3.39 -12.47
CA TYR A 104 -10.09 -4.32 -11.83
C TYR A 104 -9.73 -5.50 -12.73
N HIS A 105 -10.69 -6.00 -13.51
CA HIS A 105 -10.42 -7.05 -14.50
C HIS A 105 -9.40 -6.58 -15.56
N ILE A 106 -9.63 -5.39 -16.14
CA ILE A 106 -8.75 -4.80 -17.14
C ILE A 106 -7.38 -4.47 -16.54
N ALA A 107 -7.34 -3.93 -15.32
CA ALA A 107 -6.11 -3.65 -14.59
C ALA A 107 -5.26 -4.90 -14.42
N HIS A 108 -5.87 -6.03 -14.04
CA HIS A 108 -5.17 -7.31 -13.91
C HIS A 108 -4.66 -7.86 -15.26
N ILE A 109 -5.42 -7.68 -16.35
CA ILE A 109 -4.95 -8.07 -17.68
C ILE A 109 -3.70 -7.27 -18.09
N ILE A 110 -3.66 -5.97 -17.76
CA ILE A 110 -2.53 -5.09 -18.11
C ILE A 110 -1.29 -5.41 -17.26
N ASP A 111 -1.48 -5.63 -15.96
CA ASP A 111 -0.41 -5.89 -15.00
C ASP A 111 -0.76 -7.05 -14.06
N PRO A 112 -0.60 -8.30 -14.51
CA PRO A 112 -1.04 -9.47 -13.75
C PRO A 112 -0.19 -9.75 -12.50
N ASN A 113 0.98 -9.11 -12.39
CA ASN A 113 1.90 -9.30 -11.27
C ASN A 113 1.66 -8.31 -10.12
N ALA A 114 0.89 -7.24 -10.36
CA ALA A 114 0.59 -6.26 -9.34
C ALA A 114 -0.62 -6.67 -8.49
N THR A 115 -0.53 -6.42 -7.19
CA THR A 115 -1.69 -6.47 -6.29
C THR A 115 -2.55 -5.23 -6.52
N LEU A 116 -3.85 -5.42 -6.71
CA LEU A 116 -4.80 -4.34 -6.94
C LEU A 116 -5.49 -3.98 -5.63
N TYR A 117 -5.55 -2.71 -5.28
CA TYR A 117 -6.14 -2.22 -4.04
C TYR A 117 -7.40 -1.44 -4.31
N LEU A 118 -8.42 -1.69 -3.49
CA LEU A 118 -9.41 -0.68 -3.13
C LEU A 118 -8.72 0.27 -2.14
N ASN A 119 -8.88 1.59 -2.25
CA ASN A 119 -8.23 2.54 -1.33
C ASN A 119 -9.23 3.59 -0.84
N GLU A 120 -9.38 3.73 0.47
CA GLU A 120 -10.49 4.49 1.07
C GLU A 120 -10.12 5.15 2.40
N PHE A 121 -10.69 6.33 2.67
CA PHE A 121 -10.54 7.08 3.92
C PHE A 121 -11.64 6.75 4.93
N ASN A 122 -11.47 7.19 6.18
CA ASN A 122 -12.43 7.00 7.28
C ASN A 122 -12.78 5.55 7.62
N SER A 123 -11.99 4.58 7.13
CA SER A 123 -12.18 3.16 7.43
C SER A 123 -11.69 2.78 8.84
N LEU A 124 -10.79 3.57 9.42
CA LEU A 124 -10.17 3.38 10.74
C LEU A 124 -10.37 4.58 11.67
N GLU A 125 -10.54 5.76 11.08
CA GLU A 125 -10.34 7.06 11.71
C GLU A 125 -11.59 7.57 12.41
N ILE A 126 -12.77 7.24 11.86
CA ILE A 126 -14.07 7.70 12.34
C ILE A 126 -14.99 6.48 12.56
N PRO A 127 -15.04 5.94 13.79
CA PRO A 127 -16.02 4.91 14.13
C PRO A 127 -17.44 5.43 13.87
N GLY A 128 -18.16 4.75 12.97
CA GLY A 128 -19.53 5.11 12.61
C GLY A 128 -19.69 5.86 11.28
N ASP A 129 -18.61 6.04 10.49
CA ASP A 129 -18.77 6.40 9.08
C ASP A 129 -19.58 5.30 8.37
N VAL A 130 -20.74 5.68 7.84
CA VAL A 130 -21.70 4.74 7.24
C VAL A 130 -21.29 4.29 5.83
N ASN A 131 -20.36 4.99 5.20
CA ASN A 131 -19.92 4.69 3.83
C ASN A 131 -18.70 3.78 3.83
N ALA A 132 -17.73 4.01 4.71
CA ALA A 132 -16.47 3.27 4.78
C ALA A 132 -16.39 2.27 5.95
N CYS A 133 -17.53 1.87 6.55
CA CYS A 133 -17.50 0.82 7.56
C CYS A 133 -17.00 -0.52 6.99
N PRO A 134 -16.43 -1.41 7.81
CA PRO A 134 -15.80 -2.65 7.31
C PRO A 134 -16.72 -3.52 6.43
N HIS A 135 -18.02 -3.55 6.73
CA HIS A 135 -19.01 -4.27 5.93
C HIS A 135 -19.18 -3.68 4.52
N LYS A 136 -19.18 -2.36 4.37
CA LYS A 136 -19.25 -1.70 3.05
C LYS A 136 -17.99 -1.98 2.25
N TYR A 137 -16.84 -1.98 2.91
CA TYR A 137 -15.57 -2.34 2.29
C TYR A 137 -15.58 -3.77 1.73
N ILE A 138 -16.00 -4.76 2.54
CA ILE A 138 -16.16 -6.14 2.08
C ILE A 138 -17.20 -6.24 0.96
N ASN A 139 -18.29 -5.49 1.01
CA ASN A 139 -19.29 -5.52 -0.05
C ASN A 139 -18.73 -5.00 -1.37
N LYS A 140 -17.96 -3.90 -1.37
CA LYS A 140 -17.29 -3.41 -2.58
C LYS A 140 -16.26 -4.40 -3.09
N TRP A 141 -15.50 -5.04 -2.20
CA TRP A 141 -14.61 -6.15 -2.57
C TRP A 141 -15.38 -7.31 -3.22
N ARG A 142 -16.49 -7.77 -2.65
CA ARG A 142 -17.35 -8.82 -3.24
C ARG A 142 -17.90 -8.41 -4.60
N GLU A 143 -18.29 -7.15 -4.76
CA GLU A 143 -18.76 -6.62 -6.03
C GLU A 143 -17.67 -6.73 -7.11
N VAL A 144 -16.46 -6.26 -6.81
CA VAL A 144 -15.30 -6.40 -7.70
C VAL A 144 -15.02 -7.86 -8.04
N LYS A 145 -15.04 -8.75 -7.05
CA LYS A 145 -14.80 -10.19 -7.20
C LYS A 145 -15.89 -10.93 -7.97
N SER A 146 -17.12 -10.40 -8.00
CA SER A 146 -18.25 -11.03 -8.69
C SER A 146 -18.29 -10.76 -10.20
N TYR A 147 -17.44 -9.85 -10.69
CA TYR A 147 -17.27 -9.64 -12.12
C TYR A 147 -16.59 -10.86 -12.77
N PRO A 148 -17.09 -11.35 -13.93
CA PRO A 148 -16.51 -12.52 -14.59
C PRO A 148 -15.00 -12.40 -14.83
N GLY A 149 -14.23 -13.39 -14.38
CA GLY A 149 -12.77 -13.39 -14.49
C GLY A 149 -12.05 -12.79 -13.29
N ASN A 150 -12.78 -12.27 -12.28
CA ASN A 150 -12.17 -11.72 -11.06
C ASN A 150 -12.13 -12.70 -9.87
N GLU A 151 -12.60 -13.94 -10.05
CA GLU A 151 -12.87 -14.90 -8.98
C GLU A 151 -11.62 -15.23 -8.16
N ASN A 152 -10.45 -15.19 -8.80
CA ASN A 152 -9.14 -15.47 -8.17
C ASN A 152 -8.25 -14.24 -7.99
N LEU A 153 -8.71 -13.03 -8.36
CA LEU A 153 -7.92 -11.81 -8.15
C LEU A 153 -7.62 -11.57 -6.67
N VAL A 154 -6.38 -11.22 -6.38
CA VAL A 154 -6.02 -10.63 -5.09
C VAL A 154 -6.40 -9.15 -5.14
N VAL A 155 -7.40 -8.78 -4.36
CA VAL A 155 -7.87 -7.40 -4.22
C VAL A 155 -7.65 -6.98 -2.77
N GLY A 156 -6.59 -6.21 -2.53
CA GLY A 156 -6.20 -5.74 -1.21
C GLY A 156 -7.04 -4.59 -0.70
N PHE A 157 -6.95 -4.36 0.61
CA PHE A 157 -7.61 -3.25 1.30
C PHE A 157 -6.59 -2.16 1.64
N GLY A 158 -6.68 -1.03 0.95
CA GLY A 158 -5.94 0.19 1.22
C GLY A 158 -6.74 1.07 2.18
N LEU A 159 -6.22 1.26 3.38
CA LEU A 159 -6.84 2.09 4.41
C LEU A 159 -6.01 3.37 4.47
N GLN A 160 -6.57 4.50 4.01
CA GLN A 160 -5.79 5.75 3.92
C GLN A 160 -5.22 6.14 5.28
N ALA A 161 -5.99 5.96 6.37
CA ALA A 161 -5.52 6.16 7.73
C ALA A 161 -5.13 7.62 8.03
N HIS A 162 -5.94 8.57 7.56
CA HIS A 162 -5.79 10.01 7.82
C HIS A 162 -6.39 10.41 9.17
N PHE A 163 -5.67 10.15 10.27
CA PHE A 163 -6.22 10.38 11.61
C PHE A 163 -6.34 11.86 11.94
N GLY A 164 -7.45 12.22 12.57
CA GLY A 164 -7.67 13.56 13.12
C GLY A 164 -6.78 13.87 14.33
N SER A 165 -7.01 15.04 14.94
CA SER A 165 -6.25 15.49 16.13
C SER A 165 -6.68 14.81 17.44
N GLY A 166 -7.77 14.05 17.42
CA GLY A 166 -8.27 13.29 18.56
C GLY A 166 -7.51 11.98 18.78
N LYS A 167 -7.66 11.39 19.98
CA LYS A 167 -7.06 10.09 20.29
C LYS A 167 -7.62 8.99 19.37
N PRO A 168 -6.77 8.25 18.64
CA PRO A 168 -7.21 7.10 17.84
C PRO A 168 -7.84 6.00 18.70
N LEU A 169 -8.83 5.29 18.15
CA LEU A 169 -9.51 4.19 18.84
C LEU A 169 -8.91 2.85 18.45
N MET A 170 -7.81 2.46 19.10
CA MET A 170 -7.10 1.19 18.82
C MET A 170 -8.01 -0.06 18.80
N PRO A 171 -8.96 -0.25 19.73
CA PRO A 171 -9.87 -1.40 19.67
C PRO A 171 -10.74 -1.43 18.41
N TYR A 172 -11.11 -0.27 17.88
CA TYR A 172 -11.86 -0.20 16.62
C TYR A 172 -10.97 -0.56 15.44
N MET A 173 -9.76 -0.01 15.36
CA MET A 173 -8.78 -0.38 14.33
C MET A 173 -8.55 -1.89 14.30
N ARG A 174 -8.31 -2.51 15.47
CA ARG A 174 -8.15 -3.96 15.59
C ARG A 174 -9.36 -4.72 15.05
N ALA A 175 -10.57 -4.33 15.45
CA ALA A 175 -11.78 -4.96 14.97
C ALA A 175 -11.98 -4.82 13.45
N VAL A 176 -11.58 -3.69 12.86
CA VAL A 176 -11.57 -3.52 11.40
C VAL A 176 -10.57 -4.47 10.75
N PHE A 177 -9.34 -4.55 11.27
CA PHE A 177 -8.33 -5.47 10.74
C PHE A 177 -8.75 -6.93 10.84
N ASP A 178 -9.28 -7.37 11.99
CA ASP A 178 -9.82 -8.72 12.20
C ASP A 178 -10.88 -9.02 11.15
N PHE A 179 -11.84 -8.11 10.97
CA PHE A 179 -12.96 -8.29 10.05
C PHE A 179 -12.54 -8.37 8.58
N LEU A 180 -11.61 -7.51 8.15
CA LEU A 180 -11.08 -7.53 6.77
C LEU A 180 -10.20 -8.76 6.52
N SER A 181 -9.46 -9.22 7.53
CA SER A 181 -8.54 -10.36 7.43
C SER A 181 -9.24 -11.69 7.19
N GLU A 182 -10.53 -11.81 7.53
CA GLU A 182 -11.35 -12.99 7.19
C GLU A 182 -11.42 -13.26 5.69
N THR A 183 -11.20 -12.25 4.85
CA THR A 183 -11.12 -12.42 3.39
C THR A 183 -9.78 -12.98 2.90
N GLN A 184 -8.77 -13.03 3.77
CA GLN A 184 -7.38 -13.40 3.46
C GLN A 184 -6.73 -12.52 2.38
N MET A 185 -7.24 -11.30 2.19
CA MET A 185 -6.65 -10.29 1.32
C MET A 185 -5.68 -9.41 2.11
N PRO A 186 -4.62 -8.88 1.46
CA PRO A 186 -3.64 -8.03 2.13
C PRO A 186 -4.25 -6.69 2.57
N ILE A 187 -3.93 -6.25 3.78
CA ILE A 187 -4.32 -4.93 4.30
C ILE A 187 -3.08 -4.03 4.32
N TRP A 188 -3.22 -2.81 3.82
CA TRP A 188 -2.19 -1.77 3.88
C TRP A 188 -2.75 -0.48 4.47
N LEU A 189 -1.98 0.15 5.35
CA LEU A 189 -2.20 1.57 5.67
C LEU A 189 -1.46 2.38 4.61
N THR A 190 -2.18 3.13 3.77
CA THR A 190 -1.64 3.61 2.49
C THR A 190 -1.22 5.07 2.51
N GLU A 191 -1.82 5.88 3.39
CA GLU A 191 -1.62 7.33 3.46
C GLU A 191 -1.59 7.79 4.93
N MET A 192 -1.02 6.97 5.82
CA MET A 192 -1.17 7.15 7.26
C MET A 192 -0.57 8.47 7.73
N ASP A 193 -1.39 9.30 8.34
CA ASP A 193 -0.96 10.51 9.03
C ASP A 193 -1.80 10.79 10.28
N VAL A 194 -1.34 11.76 11.08
CA VAL A 194 -2.06 12.26 12.24
C VAL A 194 -2.05 13.78 12.15
N GLN A 195 -3.22 14.42 12.23
CA GLN A 195 -3.29 15.88 12.25
C GLN A 195 -2.54 16.47 13.45
N ASN A 196 -1.97 17.67 13.24
CA ASN A 196 -1.15 18.34 14.23
C ASN A 196 -1.89 18.51 15.57
N ASN A 197 -1.29 18.00 16.64
CA ASN A 197 -1.75 18.12 18.02
C ASN A 197 -0.58 17.81 18.98
N PRO A 198 -0.64 18.18 20.28
CA PRO A 198 0.45 17.94 21.22
C PRO A 198 0.86 16.47 21.40
N ASN A 199 -0.02 15.52 21.08
CA ASN A 199 0.22 14.08 21.16
C ASN A 199 0.44 13.45 19.76
N GLN A 200 0.67 14.23 18.70
CA GLN A 200 0.78 13.71 17.32
C GLN A 200 1.78 12.55 17.21
N ALA A 201 2.98 12.69 17.79
CA ALA A 201 4.00 11.64 17.78
C ALA A 201 3.57 10.39 18.58
N LEU A 202 2.94 10.58 19.74
CA LEU A 202 2.41 9.48 20.55
C LEU A 202 1.33 8.69 19.78
N TYR A 203 0.39 9.39 19.16
CA TYR A 203 -0.69 8.76 18.39
C TYR A 203 -0.14 8.04 17.16
N LEU A 204 0.84 8.64 16.46
CA LEU A 204 1.54 7.97 15.36
C LEU A 204 2.17 6.64 15.83
N GLU A 205 2.84 6.64 16.98
CA GLU A 205 3.42 5.41 17.55
C GLU A 205 2.35 4.36 17.88
N GLU A 206 1.26 4.76 18.54
CA GLU A 206 0.15 3.86 18.88
C GLU A 206 -0.45 3.22 17.62
N ILE A 207 -0.73 4.01 16.58
CA ILE A 207 -1.28 3.55 15.30
C ILE A 207 -0.31 2.57 14.61
N MET A 208 0.96 2.95 14.49
CA MET A 208 1.98 2.12 13.84
C MET A 208 2.15 0.78 14.55
N ARG A 209 2.18 0.77 15.88
CA ARG A 209 2.30 -0.46 16.67
C ARG A 209 1.07 -1.34 16.54
N GLU A 210 -0.13 -0.77 16.55
CA GLU A 210 -1.37 -1.54 16.38
C GLU A 210 -1.40 -2.22 15.01
N ALA A 211 -1.11 -1.48 13.94
CA ALA A 211 -1.01 -2.00 12.58
C ALA A 211 0.07 -3.08 12.47
N PHE A 212 1.29 -2.82 12.96
CA PHE A 212 2.39 -3.78 12.91
C PHE A 212 2.12 -5.07 13.71
N SER A 213 1.33 -4.99 14.78
CA SER A 213 1.00 -6.15 15.61
C SER A 213 -0.03 -7.10 14.99
N HIS A 214 -0.73 -6.67 13.95
CA HIS A 214 -1.84 -7.41 13.37
C HIS A 214 -1.39 -8.26 12.15
N PRO A 215 -1.60 -9.59 12.16
CA PRO A 215 -1.05 -10.49 11.12
C PRO A 215 -1.63 -10.29 9.71
N GLY A 216 -2.81 -9.66 9.60
CA GLY A 216 -3.43 -9.32 8.31
C GLY A 216 -2.92 -8.01 7.68
N VAL A 217 -2.17 -7.18 8.42
CA VAL A 217 -1.57 -5.95 7.90
C VAL A 217 -0.21 -6.29 7.31
N GLU A 218 -0.04 -6.08 6.01
CA GLU A 218 1.18 -6.42 5.27
C GLU A 218 2.09 -5.22 5.04
N GLY A 219 1.61 -3.99 5.23
CA GLY A 219 2.44 -2.79 5.08
C GLY A 219 1.80 -1.49 5.52
N MET A 220 2.65 -0.47 5.61
CA MET A 220 2.30 0.90 6.01
C MET A 220 3.09 1.91 5.18
N ILE A 221 2.43 3.00 4.78
CA ILE A 221 3.06 4.19 4.22
C ILE A 221 2.62 5.39 5.03
N VAL A 222 3.60 6.17 5.47
CA VAL A 222 3.38 7.43 6.18
C VAL A 222 3.19 8.56 5.16
N TRP A 223 2.07 9.27 5.23
CA TRP A 223 1.79 10.43 4.39
C TRP A 223 2.40 11.71 4.96
N ALA A 224 3.72 11.84 4.82
CA ALA A 224 4.48 12.97 5.33
C ALA A 224 5.13 13.76 4.18
N PRO A 225 4.37 14.62 3.46
CA PRO A 225 4.93 15.42 2.39
C PRO A 225 5.95 16.42 2.93
N TRP A 226 7.07 16.58 2.21
CA TRP A 226 8.08 17.59 2.52
C TRP A 226 8.38 18.42 1.27
N LYS A 227 8.44 19.75 1.45
CA LYS A 227 9.03 20.69 0.50
C LYS A 227 9.60 21.88 1.29
N PRO A 228 10.66 22.55 0.82
CA PRO A 228 11.16 23.74 1.50
C PRO A 228 10.08 24.80 1.71
N GLY A 229 9.94 25.30 2.93
CA GLY A 229 8.99 26.35 3.28
C GLY A 229 7.52 25.90 3.31
N LEU A 230 7.27 24.59 3.43
CA LEU A 230 5.91 24.04 3.57
C LEU A 230 5.22 24.50 4.86
N ASN A 231 5.97 25.01 5.86
CA ASN A 231 5.50 25.35 7.21
C ASN A 231 4.64 24.21 7.76
N CYS A 232 5.26 23.15 8.30
CA CYS A 232 4.62 21.89 8.68
C CYS A 232 3.19 22.01 9.25
N THR A 233 2.17 21.94 8.37
CA THR A 233 0.75 22.08 8.75
C THR A 233 0.07 20.75 9.05
N GLY A 234 0.70 19.63 8.65
CA GLY A 234 0.19 18.26 8.84
C GLY A 234 1.19 17.41 9.62
N LEU A 235 1.46 16.20 9.12
CA LEU A 235 2.55 15.36 9.61
C LEU A 235 3.83 15.64 8.81
N CYS A 236 4.92 15.96 9.50
CA CYS A 236 6.26 16.02 8.90
C CYS A 236 7.19 15.17 9.74
N LEU A 237 8.02 14.36 9.09
CA LEU A 237 9.06 13.59 9.78
C LEU A 237 10.32 14.43 10.00
N ILE A 238 10.56 15.41 9.13
CA ILE A 238 11.70 16.31 9.20
C ILE A 238 11.28 17.77 9.01
N ASP A 239 12.07 18.71 9.55
CA ASP A 239 11.92 20.15 9.35
C ASP A 239 12.62 20.65 8.07
N ASP A 240 12.58 21.96 7.82
CA ASP A 240 13.24 22.59 6.65
C ASP A 240 14.79 22.51 6.70
N ASN A 241 15.37 22.23 7.87
CA ASN A 241 16.81 22.06 8.08
C ASN A 241 17.23 20.59 8.10
N PHE A 242 16.31 19.67 7.74
CA PHE A 242 16.50 18.22 7.80
C PHE A 242 16.76 17.67 9.21
N ASN A 243 16.35 18.39 10.26
CA ASN A 243 16.29 17.82 11.61
C ASN A 243 15.03 16.99 11.77
N ASN A 244 15.11 15.92 12.57
CA ASN A 244 13.95 15.11 12.90
C ASN A 244 12.92 15.94 13.69
N THR A 245 11.65 15.70 13.39
CA THR A 245 10.57 16.10 14.29
C THR A 245 10.34 15.00 15.33
N PRO A 246 9.54 15.26 16.39
CA PRO A 246 9.14 14.19 17.32
C PRO A 246 8.44 13.01 16.63
N ALA A 247 7.73 13.25 15.52
CA ALA A 247 7.12 12.18 14.74
C ALA A 247 8.16 11.40 13.92
N GLY A 248 9.17 12.07 13.38
CA GLY A 248 10.31 11.42 12.76
C GLY A 248 11.08 10.54 13.74
N ASP A 249 11.30 11.01 14.97
CA ASP A 249 11.98 10.23 16.02
C ASP A 249 11.21 8.94 16.36
N VAL A 250 9.88 8.98 16.32
CA VAL A 250 9.03 7.80 16.49
C VAL A 250 9.25 6.81 15.36
N VAL A 251 9.24 7.26 14.10
CA VAL A 251 9.44 6.39 12.93
C VAL A 251 10.84 5.74 13.00
N ASP A 252 11.89 6.51 13.25
CA ASP A 252 13.25 6.00 13.34
C ASP A 252 13.40 4.98 14.48
N LYS A 253 12.82 5.26 15.65
CA LYS A 253 12.79 4.34 16.79
C LYS A 253 12.12 3.02 16.42
N LEU A 254 10.94 3.07 15.83
CA LEU A 254 10.18 1.86 15.45
C LEU A 254 10.90 1.07 14.36
N MET A 255 11.50 1.74 13.37
CA MET A 255 12.30 1.09 12.34
C MET A 255 13.57 0.43 12.88
N ALA A 256 14.14 0.96 13.98
CA ALA A 256 15.25 0.32 14.67
C ALA A 256 14.79 -0.89 15.51
N GLU A 257 13.62 -0.79 16.14
CA GLU A 257 13.00 -1.86 16.95
C GLU A 257 12.55 -3.04 16.08
N TRP A 258 11.95 -2.77 14.92
CA TRP A 258 11.38 -3.77 14.00
C TRP A 258 12.40 -4.29 13.00
N ARG A 259 13.61 -4.54 13.47
CA ARG A 259 14.67 -5.19 12.72
C ARG A 259 15.14 -6.41 13.47
N THR A 260 15.34 -7.50 12.74
CA THR A 260 16.03 -8.66 13.31
C THR A 260 17.51 -8.30 13.42
N PRO A 261 18.09 -8.22 14.63
CA PRO A 261 19.52 -7.96 14.77
C PRO A 261 20.30 -9.15 14.22
N ASP A 262 21.54 -8.91 13.79
CA ASP A 262 22.42 -9.96 13.27
C ASP A 262 22.48 -11.16 14.23
N LYS A 263 22.06 -12.32 13.74
CA LYS A 263 22.07 -13.57 14.48
C LYS A 263 23.21 -14.44 13.99
N ASN A 264 23.98 -14.97 14.94
CA ASN A 264 25.08 -15.89 14.67
C ASN A 264 24.90 -17.14 15.53
N GLY A 265 25.33 -18.30 15.02
CA GLY A 265 25.34 -19.52 15.81
C GLY A 265 25.78 -20.74 15.01
N LYS A 266 25.76 -21.89 15.67
CA LYS A 266 26.11 -23.17 15.06
C LYS A 266 24.84 -24.00 14.86
N THR A 267 24.75 -24.66 13.71
CA THR A 267 23.72 -25.65 13.49
C THR A 267 23.89 -26.83 14.45
N ASN A 268 22.79 -27.49 14.81
CA ASN A 268 22.86 -28.74 15.56
C ASN A 268 23.32 -29.91 14.67
N SER A 269 23.38 -31.13 15.23
CA SER A 269 23.78 -32.35 14.51
C SER A 269 22.88 -32.72 13.32
N LYS A 270 21.70 -32.09 13.19
CA LYS A 270 20.78 -32.25 12.05
C LYS A 270 20.87 -31.10 11.04
N GLY A 271 21.83 -30.18 11.20
CA GLY A 271 21.98 -29.02 10.32
C GLY A 271 20.98 -27.88 10.59
N LEU A 272 20.25 -27.89 11.72
CA LEU A 272 19.24 -26.89 12.02
C LEU A 272 19.79 -25.76 12.89
N TYR A 273 19.43 -24.53 12.55
CA TYR A 273 19.63 -23.33 13.37
C TYR A 273 18.27 -22.65 13.58
N LYS A 274 17.95 -22.32 14.84
CA LYS A 274 16.69 -21.66 15.21
C LYS A 274 16.99 -20.25 15.70
N PHE A 275 16.23 -19.28 15.22
CA PHE A 275 16.22 -17.91 15.70
C PHE A 275 14.80 -17.35 15.65
N ASP A 276 14.57 -16.28 16.41
CA ASP A 276 13.36 -15.46 16.32
C ASP A 276 13.71 -14.18 15.55
N GLY A 277 12.84 -13.79 14.60
CA GLY A 277 13.03 -12.63 13.76
C GLY A 277 11.72 -12.19 13.09
N PHE A 278 11.72 -10.97 12.56
CA PHE A 278 10.60 -10.38 11.82
C PHE A 278 10.48 -10.93 10.40
N LEU A 279 9.35 -10.68 9.75
CA LEU A 279 9.22 -10.92 8.30
C LEU A 279 10.14 -9.97 7.53
N GLY A 280 10.67 -10.40 6.39
CA GLY A 280 11.54 -9.57 5.56
C GLY A 280 12.60 -10.35 4.80
N ASP A 281 13.50 -9.61 4.16
CA ASP A 281 14.62 -10.15 3.42
C ASP A 281 15.85 -10.32 4.32
N TYR A 282 16.52 -11.46 4.19
CA TYR A 282 17.66 -11.85 5.01
C TYR A 282 18.82 -12.33 4.14
N THR A 283 20.01 -11.83 4.47
CA THR A 283 21.26 -12.41 3.98
C THR A 283 21.76 -13.46 4.96
N VAL A 284 21.80 -14.71 4.55
CA VAL A 284 22.32 -15.83 5.35
C VAL A 284 23.69 -16.22 4.85
N THR A 285 24.67 -16.24 5.76
CA THR A 285 26.03 -16.74 5.46
C THR A 285 26.30 -18.01 6.24
N LEU A 286 26.57 -19.10 5.52
CA LEU A 286 26.98 -20.38 6.06
C LEU A 286 28.51 -20.49 6.01
N PHE A 287 29.11 -20.95 7.09
CA PHE A 287 30.55 -21.21 7.19
C PHE A 287 30.78 -22.67 7.58
N ASP A 288 31.48 -23.42 6.74
CA ASP A 288 31.92 -24.78 7.07
C ASP A 288 33.31 -24.73 7.71
N PRO A 289 33.45 -25.10 9.00
CA PRO A 289 34.74 -25.07 9.68
C PRO A 289 35.74 -26.11 9.17
N TYR A 290 35.30 -27.14 8.43
CA TYR A 290 36.20 -28.19 7.93
C TYR A 290 36.83 -27.82 6.59
N SER A 291 36.03 -27.37 5.62
CA SER A 291 36.55 -26.89 4.33
C SER A 291 37.00 -25.43 4.36
N LEU A 292 36.66 -24.67 5.42
CA LEU A 292 36.84 -23.22 5.54
C LEU A 292 36.07 -22.40 4.49
N ASN A 293 35.14 -23.03 3.76
CA ASN A 293 34.32 -22.36 2.77
C ASN A 293 33.21 -21.51 3.41
N LYS A 294 32.88 -20.40 2.73
CA LYS A 294 31.75 -19.52 3.05
C LYS A 294 30.81 -19.45 1.87
N ILE A 295 29.52 -19.57 2.14
CA ILE A 295 28.46 -19.41 1.13
C ILE A 295 27.45 -18.42 1.68
N THR A 296 27.11 -17.42 0.86
CA THR A 296 26.10 -16.41 1.20
C THR A 296 24.91 -16.57 0.26
N THR A 297 23.71 -16.53 0.81
CA THR A 297 22.44 -16.60 0.07
C THR A 297 21.44 -15.58 0.62
N GLN A 298 20.50 -15.17 -0.23
CA GLN A 298 19.37 -14.33 0.17
C GLN A 298 18.14 -15.20 0.36
N ILE A 299 17.43 -15.01 1.46
CA ILE A 299 16.12 -15.63 1.71
C ILE A 299 15.11 -14.55 2.06
N LYS A 300 13.83 -14.82 1.80
CA LYS A 300 12.72 -13.99 2.25
C LYS A 300 11.91 -14.78 3.27
N ILE A 301 11.60 -14.17 4.40
CA ILE A 301 10.72 -14.73 5.43
C ILE A 301 9.38 -14.02 5.34
N THR A 302 8.33 -14.81 5.16
CA THR A 302 6.94 -14.40 4.99
C THR A 302 6.05 -15.15 5.98
N ASN A 303 4.84 -14.64 6.19
CA ASN A 303 3.82 -15.31 7.00
C ASN A 303 3.30 -16.62 6.36
N LYS A 304 3.70 -16.93 5.13
CA LYS A 304 3.30 -18.14 4.37
C LYS A 304 4.35 -19.24 4.39
N ASP A 305 5.54 -18.99 4.93
CA ASP A 305 6.63 -19.95 4.89
C ASP A 305 6.43 -21.14 5.82
N ARG A 306 6.89 -22.31 5.36
CA ARG A 306 6.95 -23.51 6.20
C ARG A 306 8.13 -23.40 7.16
N ASN A 307 7.92 -23.79 8.41
CA ASN A 307 8.99 -23.93 9.39
C ASN A 307 9.44 -25.41 9.45
N PRO A 308 10.72 -25.76 9.17
CA PRO A 308 11.85 -24.86 8.90
C PRO A 308 11.96 -24.41 7.42
N ILE A 309 12.55 -23.24 7.21
CA ILE A 309 12.96 -22.76 5.88
C ILE A 309 14.18 -23.58 5.45
N LEU A 310 14.08 -24.25 4.31
CA LEU A 310 15.17 -25.06 3.76
C LEU A 310 16.11 -24.18 2.94
N ILE A 311 17.38 -24.15 3.33
CA ILE A 311 18.44 -23.47 2.58
C ILE A 311 19.20 -24.54 1.80
N PRO A 312 19.06 -24.63 0.46
CA PRO A 312 19.77 -25.62 -0.32
C PRO A 312 21.29 -25.40 -0.22
N PHE A 313 22.00 -26.50 -0.01
CA PHE A 313 23.45 -26.52 0.17
C PHE A 313 24.04 -27.59 -0.76
N SER A 314 24.91 -27.18 -1.68
CA SER A 314 25.77 -28.09 -2.44
C SER A 314 27.20 -27.86 -1.96
N ILE A 315 27.82 -28.92 -1.44
CA ILE A 315 29.26 -28.99 -1.14
C ILE A 315 29.99 -29.36 -2.43
#